data_AF-A0A919P1I4-F1
#
_entry.id   AF-A0A919P1I4-F1
#
_cell.length_a   1.000
_cell.length_b   1.000
_cell.length_c   1.000
_cell.angle_alpha   90.00
_cell.angle_beta   90.00
_cell.angle_gamma   90.00
#
_symmetry.space_group_name_H-M   'P 1'
#
loop_
_entity.id
_entity.type
_entity.pdbx_description
1 polymer ?
#
loop_
_entity_poly.entity_id
_entity_poly.type
_entity_poly.pdbx_seq_one_letter_code
_entity_poly.pdbx_strand_id
1 'polypeptide(L)'
;MKPPPAGLPPANSRKWHSRRWWDQLGYLRVRSLGNPEWQRNTPWLLGVLTRQRDAGHPGERELYDAAIAATRRYPRTTAGATDAGAAWDEVLTAIDDLLVVRQARHLEKVRAAQAQQRARGDNEVHGART
;
A
#
# COMPACT_ATOMS: atom_id res chain seq x y z
N MET A 1 6.04 -20.32 9.18
CA MET A 1 6.01 -18.99 8.55
C MET A 1 7.32 -18.73 7.83
N LYS A 2 7.30 -18.09 6.66
CA LYS A 2 8.51 -17.67 5.92
C LYS A 2 9.16 -16.48 6.64
N PRO A 3 10.49 -16.48 6.86
CA PRO A 3 11.16 -15.34 7.47
C PRO A 3 11.11 -14.12 6.53
N PRO A 4 11.06 -12.89 7.09
CA PRO A 4 11.15 -11.68 6.27
C PRO A 4 12.52 -11.61 5.56
N PRO A 5 12.60 -11.00 4.36
CA PRO A 5 13.85 -10.84 3.62
C PRO A 5 14.96 -10.19 4.46
N ALA A 6 16.21 -10.64 4.27
CA ALA A 6 17.39 -10.32 5.10
C ALA A 6 17.75 -8.81 5.20
N GLY A 7 17.10 -7.94 4.43
CA GLY A 7 17.26 -6.48 4.51
C GLY A 7 16.20 -5.74 5.32
N LEU A 8 15.20 -6.44 5.86
CA LEU A 8 14.13 -5.83 6.64
C LEU A 8 14.46 -5.87 8.14
N PRO A 9 14.33 -4.74 8.86
CA PRO A 9 14.40 -4.75 10.31
C PRO A 9 13.39 -5.75 10.89
N PRO A 10 13.67 -6.37 12.05
CA PRO A 10 12.69 -7.21 12.74
C PRO A 10 11.35 -6.47 12.88
N ALA A 11 10.23 -7.18 12.72
CA ALA A 11 8.88 -6.60 12.70
C ALA A 11 8.50 -5.85 14.00
N ASN A 12 9.26 -6.09 15.08
CA ASN A 12 9.17 -5.48 16.41
C ASN A 12 10.24 -4.39 16.69
N SER A 13 11.06 -4.00 15.72
CA SER A 13 12.14 -3.02 15.94
C SER A 13 11.69 -1.56 15.84
N ARG A 14 12.27 -0.68 16.65
CA ARG A 14 12.01 0.78 16.65
C ARG A 14 12.24 1.42 15.27
N LYS A 15 13.21 0.92 14.49
CA LYS A 15 13.52 1.35 13.11
C LYS A 15 12.44 0.94 12.10
N TRP A 16 11.71 -0.14 12.36
CA TRP A 16 10.52 -0.51 11.59
C TRP A 16 9.35 0.42 11.92
N HIS A 17 9.15 0.71 13.20
CA HIS A 17 8.08 1.60 13.67
C HIS A 17 8.20 3.05 13.18
N SER A 18 9.41 3.55 12.90
CA SER A 18 9.62 4.89 12.32
C SER A 18 9.26 4.99 10.84
N ARG A 19 9.18 3.86 10.10
CA ARG A 19 8.77 3.82 8.68
C ARG A 19 7.26 3.97 8.46
N ARG A 20 6.46 4.00 9.53
CA ARG A 20 5.00 4.21 9.49
C ARG A 20 4.59 5.43 8.65
N TRP A 21 5.46 6.43 8.49
CA TRP A 21 5.15 7.69 7.84
C TRP A 21 5.37 7.66 6.32
N TRP A 22 6.13 6.69 5.79
CA TRP A 22 6.37 6.56 4.35
C TRP A 22 5.32 5.73 3.62
N ASP A 23 4.84 4.63 4.23
CA ASP A 23 3.76 3.82 3.66
C ASP A 23 2.90 3.22 4.79
N GLN A 24 1.83 3.93 5.14
CA GLN A 24 0.94 3.54 6.23
C GLN A 24 0.21 2.21 5.96
N LEU A 25 -0.13 1.92 4.69
CA LEU A 25 -0.90 0.75 4.30
C LEU A 25 0.00 -0.48 4.15
N GLY A 26 1.17 -0.35 3.52
CA GLY A 26 2.18 -1.40 3.50
C GLY A 26 2.68 -1.75 4.91
N TYR A 27 2.84 -0.74 5.79
CA TYR A 27 3.15 -0.96 7.20
C TYR A 27 2.05 -1.75 7.93
N LEU A 28 0.77 -1.39 7.74
CA LEU A 28 -0.35 -2.13 8.32
C LEU A 28 -0.35 -3.59 7.84
N ARG A 29 -0.23 -3.83 6.53
CA ARG A 29 -0.22 -5.18 5.95
C ARG A 29 0.83 -6.07 6.62
N VAL A 30 2.08 -5.59 6.69
CA VAL A 30 3.18 -6.38 7.27
C VAL A 30 2.94 -6.65 8.77
N ARG A 31 2.37 -5.68 9.50
CA ARG A 31 2.06 -5.87 10.93
C ARG A 31 0.93 -6.85 11.16
N SER A 32 -0.12 -6.80 10.34
CA SER A 32 -1.23 -7.75 10.42
C SER A 32 -0.78 -9.19 10.10
N LEU A 33 0.14 -9.37 9.15
CA LEU A 33 0.66 -10.69 8.80
C LEU A 33 1.73 -11.20 9.79
N GLY A 34 2.55 -10.30 10.33
CA GLY A 34 3.68 -10.64 11.20
C GLY A 34 3.35 -10.75 12.68
N ASN A 35 2.15 -10.35 13.11
CA ASN A 35 1.71 -10.44 14.50
C ASN A 35 0.18 -10.66 14.58
N PRO A 36 -0.29 -11.90 14.82
CA PRO A 36 -1.71 -12.22 14.97
C PRO A 36 -2.40 -11.46 16.11
N GLU A 37 -1.66 -11.14 17.17
CA GLU A 37 -2.13 -10.41 18.35
C GLU A 37 -2.15 -8.88 18.14
N TRP A 38 -1.80 -8.41 16.93
CA TRP A 38 -1.78 -6.98 16.67
C TRP A 38 -3.20 -6.41 16.71
N GLN A 39 -3.40 -5.41 17.57
CA GLN A 39 -4.68 -4.75 17.74
C GLN A 39 -5.12 -4.06 16.44
N ARG A 40 -6.20 -4.57 15.84
CA ARG A 40 -6.82 -4.08 14.61
C ARG A 40 -7.52 -2.75 14.87
N ASN A 41 -6.80 -1.64 14.70
CA ASN A 41 -7.33 -0.31 14.93
C ASN A 41 -8.12 0.19 13.70
N THR A 42 -9.38 -0.21 13.60
CA THR A 42 -10.26 0.17 12.48
C THR A 42 -10.56 1.67 12.41
N PRO A 43 -10.73 2.44 13.50
CA PRO A 43 -10.92 3.89 13.39
C PRO A 43 -9.71 4.61 12.77
N TRP A 44 -8.49 4.21 13.18
CA TRP A 44 -7.28 4.75 12.58
C TRP A 44 -7.19 4.39 11.10
N LEU A 45 -7.45 3.14 10.73
CA LEU A 45 -7.40 2.68 9.34
C LEU A 45 -8.41 3.44 8.47
N LEU A 46 -9.65 3.64 8.94
CA LEU A 46 -10.64 4.47 8.25
C LEU A 46 -10.13 5.90 8.05
N GLY A 47 -9.55 6.52 9.07
CA GLY A 47 -8.97 7.85 8.96
C GLY A 47 -7.79 7.94 7.98
N VAL A 48 -7.03 6.85 7.81
CA VAL A 48 -5.98 6.76 6.78
C VAL A 48 -6.59 6.62 5.39
N LEU A 49 -7.50 5.66 5.19
CA LEU A 49 -8.10 5.38 3.89
C LEU A 49 -8.87 6.59 3.36
N THR A 50 -9.69 7.25 4.18
CA THR A 50 -10.44 8.45 3.77
C THR A 50 -9.51 9.59 3.35
N ARG A 51 -8.49 9.92 4.15
CA ARG A 51 -7.54 10.99 3.80
C ARG A 51 -6.77 10.68 2.51
N GLN A 52 -6.34 9.43 2.34
CA GLN A 52 -5.59 9.03 1.14
C GLN A 52 -6.50 8.92 -0.10
N ARG A 53 -7.79 8.61 0.07
CA ARG A 53 -8.79 8.66 -1.00
C ARG A 53 -8.98 10.07 -1.52
N ASP A 54 -9.13 11.04 -0.61
CA ASP A 54 -9.41 12.43 -0.96
C ASP A 54 -8.20 13.12 -1.60
N ALA A 55 -6.98 12.80 -1.13
CA ALA A 55 -5.73 13.28 -1.71
C ALA A 55 -5.20 12.42 -2.88
N GLY A 56 -5.84 11.27 -3.13
CA GLY A 56 -5.36 10.24 -4.04
C GLY A 56 -5.69 10.50 -5.51
N HIS A 57 -5.19 9.63 -6.38
CA HIS A 57 -5.52 9.70 -7.79
C HIS A 57 -6.98 9.28 -8.04
N PRO A 58 -7.73 9.95 -8.94
CA PRO A 58 -9.14 9.64 -9.17
C PRO A 58 -9.40 8.17 -9.54
N GLY A 59 -8.52 7.57 -10.34
CA GLY A 59 -8.61 6.16 -10.74
C GLY A 59 -8.40 5.13 -9.62
N GLU A 60 -8.13 5.57 -8.38
CA GLU A 60 -8.00 4.68 -7.21
C GLU A 60 -9.20 4.77 -6.28
N ARG A 61 -10.15 5.69 -6.52
CA ARG A 61 -11.25 5.98 -5.58
C ARG A 61 -12.09 4.74 -5.27
N GLU A 62 -12.41 3.94 -6.27
CA GLU A 62 -13.17 2.70 -6.10
C GLU A 62 -12.44 1.68 -5.21
N LEU A 63 -11.11 1.58 -5.35
CA LEU A 63 -10.29 0.70 -4.50
C LEU A 63 -10.26 1.18 -3.05
N TYR A 64 -10.19 2.49 -2.82
CA TYR A 64 -10.37 3.02 -1.47
C TYR A 64 -11.77 2.78 -0.93
N ASP A 65 -12.81 2.97 -1.74
CA ASP A 65 -14.20 2.75 -1.33
C ASP A 65 -14.44 1.28 -0.96
N ALA A 66 -13.86 0.34 -1.71
CA ALA A 66 -13.86 -1.08 -1.37
C ALA A 66 -13.14 -1.36 -0.04
N ALA A 67 -11.93 -0.82 0.16
CA ALA A 67 -11.19 -0.98 1.41
C ALA A 67 -11.91 -0.35 2.62
N ILE A 68 -12.54 0.81 2.43
CA ILE A 68 -13.36 1.48 3.45
C ILE A 68 -14.59 0.63 3.77
N ALA A 69 -15.28 0.09 2.77
CA ALA A 69 -16.45 -0.76 2.95
C ALA A 69 -16.11 -2.04 3.71
N ALA A 70 -15.01 -2.71 3.36
CA ALA A 70 -14.51 -3.87 4.09
C ALA A 70 -14.18 -3.51 5.55
N THR A 71 -13.47 -2.39 5.76
CA THR A 71 -13.09 -1.94 7.12
C THR A 71 -14.31 -1.59 7.98
N ARG A 72 -15.35 -0.99 7.40
CA ARG A 72 -16.61 -0.68 8.11
C ARG A 72 -17.42 -1.93 8.46
N ARG A 73 -17.30 -2.99 7.66
CA ARG A 73 -18.03 -4.25 7.87
C ARG A 73 -17.46 -5.07 9.01
N TYR A 74 -16.15 -4.95 9.26
CA TYR A 74 -15.47 -5.63 10.36
C TYR A 74 -16.21 -5.46 11.70
N PRO A 75 -16.41 -6.53 12.50
CA PRO A 75 -15.84 -7.89 12.36
C PRO A 75 -16.69 -8.88 11.55
N ARG A 76 -17.59 -8.42 10.67
CA ARG A 76 -18.41 -9.29 9.83
C ARG A 76 -17.83 -9.45 8.42
N THR A 77 -17.95 -10.65 7.87
CA THR A 77 -17.60 -10.98 6.49
C THR A 77 -18.65 -10.46 5.52
N THR A 78 -18.33 -10.48 4.23
CA THR A 78 -19.28 -10.11 3.17
C THR A 78 -20.49 -11.05 3.12
N ALA A 79 -20.31 -12.31 3.51
CA ALA A 79 -21.39 -13.30 3.68
C ALA A 79 -22.24 -13.07 4.95
N GLY A 80 -21.92 -12.07 5.78
CA GLY A 80 -22.66 -11.74 7.00
C GLY A 80 -22.25 -12.57 8.23
N ALA A 81 -21.27 -13.46 8.11
CA ALA A 81 -20.76 -14.24 9.23
C ALA A 81 -19.96 -13.34 10.18
N THR A 82 -20.10 -13.56 11.49
CA THR A 82 -19.25 -12.88 12.49
C THR A 82 -17.98 -13.71 12.70
N ASP A 83 -17.03 -13.56 11.78
CA ASP A 83 -15.69 -14.14 11.85
C ASP A 83 -14.66 -13.03 11.70
N ALA A 84 -14.03 -12.66 12.80
CA ALA A 84 -13.07 -11.57 12.80
C ALA A 84 -11.81 -11.90 11.99
N GLY A 85 -11.39 -13.17 11.90
CA GLY A 85 -10.23 -13.58 11.11
C GLY A 85 -10.51 -13.38 9.63
N ALA A 86 -11.56 -14.03 9.13
CA ALA A 86 -11.97 -13.94 7.74
C ALA A 86 -12.34 -12.51 7.32
N ALA A 87 -13.06 -11.76 8.18
CA ALA A 87 -13.38 -10.36 7.90
C ALA A 87 -12.13 -9.48 7.83
N TRP A 88 -11.09 -9.79 8.59
CA TRP A 88 -9.83 -9.06 8.51
C TRP A 88 -9.04 -9.42 7.23
N ASP A 89 -9.10 -10.68 6.79
CA ASP A 89 -8.52 -11.08 5.50
C ASP A 89 -9.21 -10.38 4.32
N GLU A 90 -10.53 -10.15 4.37
CA GLU A 90 -11.25 -9.32 3.39
C GLU A 90 -10.73 -7.87 3.40
N VAL A 91 -10.47 -7.28 4.58
CA VAL A 91 -9.87 -5.95 4.70
C VAL A 91 -8.47 -5.91 4.08
N LEU A 92 -7.63 -6.91 4.38
CA LEU A 92 -6.27 -6.98 3.85
C LEU A 92 -6.26 -7.18 2.33
N THR A 93 -7.19 -7.97 1.79
CA THR A 93 -7.35 -8.18 0.35
C THR A 93 -7.63 -6.87 -0.38
N ALA A 94 -8.60 -6.09 0.10
CA ALA A 94 -8.93 -4.80 -0.50
C ALA A 94 -7.76 -3.79 -0.43
N ILE A 95 -6.95 -3.85 0.64
CA ILE A 95 -5.74 -3.02 0.76
C ILE A 95 -4.64 -3.51 -0.19
N ASP A 96 -4.49 -4.81 -0.39
CA ASP A 96 -3.52 -5.39 -1.30
C ASP A 96 -3.80 -4.99 -2.75
N ASP A 97 -5.07 -5.01 -3.18
CA ASP A 97 -5.47 -4.54 -4.53
C ASP A 97 -5.09 -3.08 -4.76
N LEU A 98 -5.33 -2.22 -3.77
CA LEU A 98 -4.92 -0.81 -3.81
C LEU A 98 -3.39 -0.66 -3.91
N LEU A 99 -2.63 -1.43 -3.14
CA LEU A 99 -1.17 -1.39 -3.15
C LEU A 99 -0.58 -1.86 -4.49
N VAL A 100 -1.17 -2.89 -5.11
CA VAL A 100 -0.76 -3.39 -6.43
C VAL A 100 -0.91 -2.30 -7.50
N VAL A 101 -2.06 -1.62 -7.55
CA VAL A 101 -2.31 -0.55 -8.52
C VAL A 101 -1.37 0.64 -8.30
N ARG A 102 -1.14 1.02 -7.04
CA ARG A 102 -0.17 2.06 -6.69
C ARG A 102 1.24 1.74 -7.17
N GLN A 103 1.68 0.50 -6.94
CA GLN A 103 3.01 0.04 -7.34
C GLN A 103 3.15 0.02 -8.86
N ALA A 104 2.15 -0.49 -9.59
CA ALA A 104 2.15 -0.51 -11.06
C ALA A 104 2.34 0.90 -11.64
N ARG A 105 1.54 1.87 -11.18
CA ARG A 105 1.64 3.25 -11.61
C ARG A 105 2.97 3.91 -11.23
N HIS A 106 3.52 3.58 -10.05
CA HIS A 106 4.85 4.07 -9.67
C HIS A 106 5.92 3.59 -10.66
N LEU A 107 5.89 2.30 -11.02
CA LEU A 107 6.81 1.72 -12.00
C LEU A 107 6.67 2.35 -13.39
N GLU A 108 5.44 2.64 -13.83
CA GLU A 108 5.19 3.36 -15.09
C GLU A 108 5.81 4.77 -15.09
N LYS A 109 5.63 5.54 -14.00
CA LYS A 109 6.26 6.86 -13.85
C LYS A 109 7.78 6.79 -13.90
N VAL A 110 8.37 5.80 -13.23
CA VAL A 110 9.83 5.58 -13.25
C VAL A 110 10.31 5.26 -14.68
N ARG A 111 9.62 4.36 -15.40
CA ARG A 111 9.96 4.04 -16.79
C ARG A 111 9.85 5.26 -17.71
N ALA A 112 8.79 6.06 -17.56
CA ALA A 112 8.62 7.28 -18.34
C ALA A 112 9.72 8.31 -18.08
N ALA A 113 10.11 8.51 -16.81
CA ALA A 113 11.20 9.40 -16.45
C ALA A 113 12.55 8.94 -17.01
N GLN A 114 12.83 7.63 -16.97
CA GLN A 114 14.04 7.05 -17.55
C GLN A 114 14.09 7.20 -19.07
N ALA A 115 12.95 7.02 -19.76
CA ALA A 115 12.87 7.25 -21.20
C ALA A 115 13.14 8.72 -21.56
N GLN A 116 12.60 9.67 -20.79
CA GLN A 116 12.86 11.10 -20.99
C GLN A 116 14.31 11.48 -20.74
N GLN A 117 14.97 10.90 -19.74
CA GLN A 117 16.40 11.11 -19.48
C GLN A 117 17.28 10.59 -20.63
N ARG A 118 16.97 9.40 -21.15
CA ARG A 118 17.68 8.83 -22.32
C ARG A 118 17.53 9.71 -23.56
N ALA A 119 16.30 10.11 -23.88
CA ALA A 119 16.04 10.98 -25.03
C ALA A 119 16.72 12.36 -24.92
N ARG A 120 16.87 12.91 -23.71
CA ARG A 120 17.64 14.14 -23.48
C ARG A 120 19.15 13.96 -23.66
N GLY A 121 19.71 12.86 -23.13
CA GLY A 121 21.12 12.55 -23.30
C GLY A 121 21.51 12.30 -24.76
N ASP A 122 20.66 11.64 -25.54
CA ASP A 122 20.92 11.38 -26.96
C ASP A 122 20.89 12.67 -27.81
N ASN A 123 20.05 13.65 -27.44
CA ASN A 123 19.98 14.95 -28.11
C ASN A 123 21.19 15.84 -27.81
N GLU A 124 21.75 15.79 -26.60
CA GLU A 124 22.97 16.53 -26.23
C GLU A 124 24.22 15.96 -26.92
N VAL A 125 24.30 14.64 -27.10
CA VAL A 125 25.40 13.98 -27.82
C VAL A 125 25.40 14.32 -29.32
N HIS A 126 24.23 14.56 -29.91
CA HIS A 126 24.11 14.94 -31.32
C HIS A 126 24.26 16.45 -31.56
N GLY A 127 23.99 17.31 -30.57
CA GLY A 127 24.19 18.76 -30.65
C GLY A 127 25.65 19.21 -30.48
N ALA A 128 26.52 18.38 -29.89
CA ALA A 128 27.93 18.72 -29.65
C ALA A 128 28.88 18.37 -30.84
N ARG A 129 28.33 17.96 -32.00
CA ARG A 129 29.09 17.54 -33.19
C ARG A 129 28.98 18.47 -34.41
N THR A 130 28.44 19.67 -34.24
CA THR A 130 28.41 20.74 -35.24
C THR A 130 29.22 21.93 -34.77
#